data_AF-A0A948HXB6-F1
#
_entry.id   AF-A0A948HXB6-F1
#
_cell.length_a   1.000
_cell.length_b   1.000
_cell.length_c   1.000
_cell.angle_alpha   90.00
_cell.angle_beta   90.00
_cell.angle_gamma   90.00
#
_symmetry.space_group_name_H-M   'P 1'
#
loop_
_entity.id
_entity.type
_entity.pdbx_description
1 polymer ?
#
loop_
_entity_poly.entity_id
_entity_poly.type
_entity_poly.pdbx_seq_one_letter_code
_entity_poly.pdbx_strand_id
1 'polypeptide(L)'
;MIIIVPDITALTLADVAKFTSEYNPTAEFRAKWLDSYFENAMALHADIKDTYLKGLKSHFTPLELLFGINYDYALSPYHTRPEQSLMFYRWILAEIKKLN
;
A
#
# COMPACT_ATOMS: atom_id res chain seq x y z
N MET A 1 15.35 -5.34 -6.16
CA MET A 1 14.75 -4.01 -6.40
C MET A 1 15.03 -3.18 -5.17
N ILE A 2 15.66 -2.01 -5.31
CA ILE A 2 15.85 -1.08 -4.18
C ILE A 2 14.64 -0.15 -4.20
N ILE A 3 13.89 -0.08 -3.10
CA ILE A 3 12.74 0.82 -2.97
C ILE A 3 13.18 2.03 -2.16
N ILE A 4 13.12 3.22 -2.77
CA ILE A 4 13.44 4.48 -2.10
C ILE A 4 12.17 5.01 -1.43
N VAL A 5 12.10 4.85 -0.11
CA VAL A 5 10.97 5.30 0.70
C VAL A 5 11.09 6.81 0.96
N PRO A 6 10.05 7.63 0.72
CA PRO A 6 10.08 9.06 1.00
C PRO A 6 10.16 9.35 2.51
N ASP A 7 10.40 10.61 2.89
CA ASP A 7 10.38 10.99 4.30
C ASP A 7 8.98 10.82 4.89
N ILE A 8 8.85 9.81 5.75
CA ILE A 8 7.60 9.40 6.37
C ILE A 8 7.14 10.45 7.40
N THR A 9 8.00 11.31 7.93
CA THR A 9 7.64 12.31 8.95
C THR A 9 6.94 13.53 8.36
N ALA A 10 7.30 13.92 7.13
CA ALA A 10 6.71 15.04 6.39
C ALA A 10 5.84 14.58 5.21
N LEU A 11 5.44 13.29 5.16
CA LEU A 11 4.73 12.69 4.04
C LEU A 11 3.46 13.46 3.63
N THR A 12 3.40 13.86 2.36
CA THR A 12 2.24 14.49 1.71
C THR A 12 1.54 13.53 0.74
N LEU A 13 0.33 13.88 0.30
CA LEU A 13 -0.35 13.11 -0.76
C LEU A 13 0.39 13.19 -2.11
N ALA A 14 1.11 14.28 -2.39
CA ALA A 14 1.92 14.40 -3.60
C ALA A 14 3.10 13.41 -3.58
N ASP A 15 3.71 13.20 -2.41
CA ASP A 15 4.76 12.19 -2.24
C ASP A 15 4.21 10.78 -2.48
N VAL A 16 3.01 10.49 -1.95
CA VAL A 16 2.32 9.20 -2.15
C VAL A 16 1.94 9.00 -3.62
N ALA A 17 1.44 10.04 -4.29
CA ALA A 17 1.12 9.98 -5.71
C ALA A 17 2.36 9.66 -6.56
N LYS A 18 3.48 10.34 -6.28
CA LYS A 18 4.76 10.07 -6.94
C LYS A 18 5.23 8.65 -6.65
N PHE A 19 5.22 8.24 -5.39
CA PHE A 19 5.69 6.92 -4.96
C PHE A 19 4.89 5.78 -5.60
N THR A 20 3.55 5.88 -5.62
CA THR A 20 2.68 4.88 -6.27
C THR A 20 2.87 4.85 -7.78
N SER A 21 3.19 5.98 -8.43
CA SER A 21 3.54 5.98 -9.86
C SER A 21 4.88 5.29 -10.16
N GLU A 22 5.85 5.35 -9.24
CA GLU A 22 7.19 4.80 -9.41
C GLU A 22 7.26 3.30 -9.06
N TYR A 23 6.52 2.89 -8.02
CA TYR A 23 6.53 1.52 -7.50
C TYR A 23 5.12 0.92 -7.55
N ASN A 24 4.66 0.54 -8.74
CA ASN A 24 3.33 -0.05 -8.95
C ASN A 24 3.42 -1.53 -9.34
N PRO A 25 3.12 -2.47 -8.41
CA PRO A 25 3.20 -3.91 -8.69
C PRO A 25 1.91 -4.48 -9.32
N THR A 26 0.98 -3.64 -9.79
CA THR A 26 -0.35 -4.09 -10.24
C THR A 26 -0.26 -5.09 -11.40
N ALA A 27 0.70 -4.92 -12.32
CA ALA A 27 0.87 -5.81 -13.46
C ALA A 27 1.29 -7.22 -13.02
N GLU A 28 2.22 -7.29 -12.07
CA GLU A 28 2.72 -8.54 -11.48
C GLU A 28 1.61 -9.29 -10.76
N PHE A 29 0.78 -8.59 -9.98
CA PHE A 29 -0.36 -9.21 -9.30
C PHE A 29 -1.47 -9.63 -10.26
N ARG A 30 -1.74 -8.86 -11.32
CA ARG A 30 -2.67 -9.27 -12.39
C ARG A 30 -2.19 -10.54 -13.10
N ALA A 31 -0.91 -10.62 -13.44
CA ALA A 31 -0.34 -11.80 -14.06
C ALA A 31 -0.34 -13.01 -13.11
N LYS A 32 -0.13 -12.80 -11.81
CA LYS A 32 -0.12 -13.87 -10.79
C LYS A 32 -1.52 -14.43 -10.53
N TRP A 33 -2.53 -13.58 -10.44
CA TRP A 33 -3.87 -13.97 -9.98
C TRP A 33 -4.87 -14.24 -11.11
N LEU A 34 -4.59 -13.78 -12.34
CA LEU A 34 -5.41 -13.99 -13.52
C LEU A 34 -6.90 -13.66 -13.24
N ASP A 35 -7.79 -14.63 -13.45
CA ASP A 35 -9.24 -14.46 -13.29
C ASP A 35 -9.66 -14.16 -11.84
N SER A 36 -8.85 -14.56 -10.85
CA SER A 36 -9.10 -14.28 -9.43
C SER A 36 -8.49 -12.96 -8.96
N TYR A 37 -8.03 -12.10 -9.87
CA TYR A 37 -7.37 -10.84 -9.50
C TYR A 37 -8.22 -9.97 -8.58
N PHE A 38 -9.50 -9.79 -8.88
CA PHE A 38 -10.37 -8.89 -8.10
C PHE A 38 -10.58 -9.39 -6.67
N GLU A 39 -10.90 -10.68 -6.51
CA GLU A 39 -11.11 -11.30 -5.20
C GLU A 39 -9.84 -11.26 -4.35
N ASN A 40 -8.69 -11.61 -4.94
CA ASN A 40 -7.40 -11.60 -4.25
C ASN A 40 -6.93 -10.18 -3.92
N ALA A 41 -7.17 -9.21 -4.80
CA ALA A 41 -6.86 -7.80 -4.57
C ALA A 41 -7.62 -7.25 -3.36
N MET A 42 -8.93 -7.50 -3.31
CA MET A 42 -9.77 -7.09 -2.18
C MET A 42 -9.35 -7.79 -0.89
N ALA A 43 -9.10 -9.10 -0.94
CA ALA A 43 -8.70 -9.87 0.23
C ALA A 43 -7.36 -9.38 0.79
N LEU A 44 -6.36 -9.17 -0.07
CA LEU A 44 -5.06 -8.65 0.34
C LEU A 44 -5.16 -7.23 0.91
N HIS A 45 -5.88 -6.34 0.24
CA HIS A 45 -6.06 -4.97 0.75
C HIS A 45 -6.78 -4.97 2.09
N ALA A 46 -7.85 -5.75 2.26
CA ALA A 46 -8.58 -5.89 3.50
C ALA A 46 -7.70 -6.41 4.66
N ASP A 47 -6.88 -7.43 4.40
CA ASP A 47 -5.97 -8.01 5.40
C ASP A 47 -4.88 -7.01 5.83
N ILE A 48 -4.28 -6.30 4.88
CA ILE A 48 -3.32 -5.21 5.17
C ILE A 48 -3.99 -4.14 6.04
N LYS A 49 -5.21 -3.73 5.68
CA LYS A 49 -5.94 -2.70 6.42
C LYS A 49 -6.30 -3.15 7.83
N ASP A 50 -6.75 -4.39 7.98
CA ASP A 50 -7.11 -4.97 9.28
C ASP A 50 -5.88 -5.13 10.19
N THR A 51 -4.75 -5.59 9.63
CA THR A 51 -3.46 -5.65 10.32
C THR A 51 -3.05 -4.28 10.87
N TYR A 52 -3.14 -3.23 10.05
CA TYR A 52 -2.88 -1.85 10.48
C TYR A 52 -3.84 -1.40 11.60
N LEU A 53 -5.15 -1.58 11.40
CA LEU A 53 -6.18 -1.11 12.34
C LEU A 53 -6.10 -1.82 13.70
N LYS A 54 -5.70 -3.09 13.72
CA LYS A 54 -5.51 -3.88 14.95
C LYS A 54 -4.12 -3.69 15.57
N GLY A 55 -3.22 -2.93 14.94
CA GLY A 55 -1.86 -2.73 15.43
C GLY A 55 -1.03 -4.01 15.47
N LEU A 56 -1.31 -4.95 14.57
CA LEU A 56 -0.62 -6.24 14.51
C LEU A 56 0.75 -6.10 13.84
N LYS A 57 1.63 -7.07 14.11
CA LYS A 57 2.92 -7.15 13.43
C LYS A 57 2.69 -7.45 11.94
N SER A 58 3.30 -6.66 11.06
CA SER A 58 3.27 -6.91 9.62
C SER A 58 3.91 -8.27 9.29
N HIS A 59 3.22 -9.03 8.44
CA HIS A 59 3.68 -10.30 7.89
C HIS A 59 3.77 -10.27 6.35
N PHE A 60 3.54 -9.09 5.75
CA PHE A 60 3.48 -8.89 4.32
C PHE A 60 4.88 -8.71 3.71
N THR A 61 5.02 -9.14 2.47
CA THR A 61 6.20 -8.86 1.65
C THR A 61 6.24 -7.40 1.19
N PRO A 62 7.41 -6.86 0.78
CA PRO A 62 7.48 -5.51 0.21
C PRO A 62 6.55 -5.31 -0.99
N LEU A 63 6.38 -6.32 -1.85
CA LEU A 63 5.47 -6.24 -3.00
C LEU A 63 4.00 -6.15 -2.59
N GLU A 64 3.59 -6.90 -1.56
CA GLU A 64 2.22 -6.84 -1.03
C GLU A 64 1.94 -5.49 -0.36
N LEU A 65 2.92 -4.93 0.35
CA LEU A 65 2.83 -3.59 0.93
C LEU A 65 2.75 -2.50 -0.17
N LEU A 66 3.57 -2.60 -1.21
CA LEU A 66 3.49 -1.74 -2.39
C LEU A 66 2.13 -1.85 -3.07
N PHE A 67 1.58 -3.06 -3.18
CA PHE A 67 0.23 -3.27 -3.70
C PHE A 67 -0.81 -2.56 -2.83
N GLY A 68 -0.74 -2.73 -1.50
CA GLY A 68 -1.67 -2.13 -0.56
C GLY A 68 -1.76 -0.61 -0.67
N ILE A 69 -0.63 0.10 -0.75
CA ILE A 69 -0.62 1.57 -0.92
C ILE A 69 -1.12 2.00 -2.30
N ASN A 70 -0.78 1.28 -3.37
CA ASN A 70 -1.29 1.58 -4.72
C ASN A 70 -2.81 1.40 -4.82
N TYR A 71 -3.31 0.30 -4.28
CA TYR A 71 -4.72 -0.05 -4.33
C TYR A 71 -5.55 0.94 -3.49
N ASP A 72 -5.13 1.22 -2.26
CA ASP A 72 -5.81 2.18 -1.38
C ASP A 72 -5.78 3.60 -1.95
N TYR A 73 -4.65 4.02 -2.52
CA TYR A 73 -4.52 5.33 -3.17
C TYR A 73 -5.45 5.46 -4.39
N ALA A 74 -5.59 4.41 -5.21
CA ALA A 74 -6.52 4.40 -6.33
C ALA A 74 -8.00 4.50 -5.88
N LEU A 75 -8.33 3.99 -4.69
CA LEU A 75 -9.66 4.10 -4.09
C LEU A 75 -9.87 5.42 -3.33
N SER A 76 -8.82 6.21 -3.10
CA SER A 76 -8.88 7.43 -2.28
C SER A 76 -9.93 8.47 -2.70
N PRO A 77 -10.31 8.65 -3.98
CA PRO A 77 -11.42 9.54 -4.35
C PRO A 77 -12.77 9.15 -3.75
N TYR A 78 -12.93 7.88 -3.34
CA TYR A 78 -14.13 7.34 -2.72
C TYR A 78 -14.05 7.31 -1.19
N HIS A 79 -12.91 7.69 -0.60
CA HIS A 79 -12.76 7.75 0.85
C HIS A 79 -13.43 9.01 1.40
N THR A 80 -14.26 8.86 2.44
CA THR A 80 -14.92 9.98 3.12
C THR A 80 -14.00 10.75 4.06
N ARG A 81 -12.76 10.26 4.29
CA ARG A 81 -11.79 10.81 5.26
C ARG A 81 -10.35 10.73 4.74
N PRO A 82 -9.90 11.68 3.91
CA PRO A 82 -8.58 11.66 3.29
C PRO A 82 -7.41 11.61 4.29
N GLU A 83 -7.59 12.27 5.44
CA GLU A 83 -6.59 12.44 6.50
C GLU A 83 -6.22 11.10 7.17
N GLN A 84 -7.17 10.16 7.24
CA GLN A 84 -6.93 8.81 7.76
C GLN A 84 -6.08 7.97 6.80
N SER A 85 -6.05 8.33 5.51
CA SER A 85 -5.29 7.61 4.49
C SER A 85 -3.78 7.89 4.65
N LEU A 86 -3.39 9.12 5.00
CA LEU A 86 -1.97 9.45 5.21
C LEU A 86 -1.33 8.67 6.37
N MET A 87 -2.05 8.42 7.46
CA MET A 87 -1.53 7.59 8.57
C MET A 87 -1.31 6.14 8.12
N PHE A 88 -2.23 5.60 7.33
CA PHE A 88 -2.10 4.26 6.77
C PHE A 88 -0.91 4.17 5.80
N TYR A 89 -0.75 5.15 4.91
CA TYR A 89 0.39 5.21 3.99
C TYR A 89 1.72 5.31 4.74
N ARG A 90 1.79 6.12 5.80
CA ARG A 90 2.98 6.21 6.66
C ARG A 90 3.33 4.87 7.29
N TRP A 91 2.33 4.14 7.76
CA TRP A 91 2.55 2.79 8.30
C TRP A 91 3.09 1.84 7.24
N ILE A 92 2.48 1.77 6.05
CA ILE A 92 2.96 0.92 4.95
C ILE A 92 4.42 1.24 4.61
N LEU A 93 4.74 2.51 4.40
CA LEU A 93 6.09 2.96 4.05
C LEU A 93 7.11 2.62 5.15
N ALA A 94 6.70 2.70 6.42
CA ALA A 94 7.54 2.30 7.54
C ALA A 94 7.80 0.79 7.56
N GLU A 95 6.79 -0.03 7.25
CA GLU A 95 6.96 -1.48 7.11
C GLU A 95 7.88 -1.83 5.94
N ILE A 96 7.73 -1.18 4.78
CA ILE A 96 8.64 -1.37 3.64
C ILE A 96 10.08 -1.02 4.02
N LYS A 97 10.29 0.11 4.72
CA LYS A 97 11.62 0.54 5.16
C LYS A 97 12.30 -0.45 6.13
N LYS A 98 11.54 -1.23 6.90
CA LYS A 98 12.08 -2.28 7.80
C LYS A 98 12.53 -3.54 7.05
N LEU A 99 11.97 -3.77 5.87
CA LEU A 99 12.16 -4.99 5.07
C LEU A 99 13.18 -4.82 3.94
N ASN A 100 13.53 -3.57 3.60
CA ASN A 100 14.64 -3.21 2.72
C ASN A 100 15.97 -3.23 3.46
#